data_AF-A0A1Y4FAY5-F1
#
_entry.id   AF-A0A1Y4FAY5-F1
#
_cell.length_a   1.000
_cell.length_b   1.000
_cell.length_c   1.000
_cell.angle_alpha   90.00
_cell.angle_beta   90.00
_cell.angle_gamma   90.00
#
_symmetry.space_group_name_H-M   'P 1'
#
loop_
_entity.id
_entity.type
_entity.pdbx_description
1 polymer ?
#
loop_
_entity_poly.entity_id
_entity_poly.type
_entity_poly.pdbx_seq_one_letter_code
_entity_poly.pdbx_strand_id
1 'polypeptide(L)'
;MKLVQSILTKNPCYTAGRKITVKGLMLHSVGCPQPKASVFINSWNSPSYDNACVHGFIDGNDGTVYQTLPWNHRGWHCGSGSKGSGNNTHIGVEMCEPACIKYTSGSNFTCSDTATAKAVAKRTYEAAVELFAMLCKQYSLNPTADGVIISHKEGHSRGIASNHGDPEHLWTQLGMGYTMDGFRKAVKAAMSGTSENTSGYTKIMGTAVATVEQMKAYLKGKNPSVAQSVLDMLPLYLSEGKTEGVRGDIAFAQSCLETGNFTFSGSAVTLSQNNFCGMGVTSNGLKGNSFDTPQLGIRAQIQHLKAYASTESLKNPCIDPRFKYVTRGCAEYVEWLGQQENPDRKGWAAGAGYGAKILSILKTITDISGGISSSTEVWYRVRKTWADAASQKGAFHSLDNAKRCADENAGYSVFDESGKVLYTSQAGLTPYLVKVSISDLNIRKGPGTNYAKTGKYTGQGVFTIVDEEDGKGASKWGLLKSYQKNRDGWISLDYGKRV
;
A
#
# COMPACT_ATOMS: atom_id res chain seq x y z
N MET A 1 6.33 -14.11 20.56
CA MET A 1 7.58 -14.24 21.35
C MET A 1 7.55 -13.29 22.54
N LYS A 2 7.94 -13.75 23.74
CA LYS A 2 8.27 -12.87 24.88
C LYS A 2 9.78 -12.61 24.88
N LEU A 3 10.18 -11.36 24.68
CA LEU A 3 11.58 -10.93 24.68
C LEU A 3 11.87 -10.09 25.93
N VAL A 4 12.87 -10.48 26.70
CA VAL A 4 13.31 -9.81 27.92
C VAL A 4 14.77 -9.39 27.75
N GLN A 5 15.10 -8.15 28.10
CA GLN A 5 16.49 -7.71 28.15
C GLN A 5 17.12 -8.08 29.50
N SER A 6 18.24 -8.79 29.46
CA SER A 6 19.00 -9.24 30.63
C SER A 6 20.50 -9.16 30.30
N ILE A 7 20.93 -7.96 29.92
CA ILE A 7 22.28 -7.70 29.43
C ILE A 7 23.33 -8.03 30.50
N LEU A 8 24.33 -8.83 30.12
CA LEU A 8 25.40 -9.31 31.01
C LEU A 8 26.47 -8.22 31.20
N THR A 9 26.12 -7.13 31.86
CA THR A 9 26.96 -5.93 31.99
C THR A 9 28.30 -6.14 32.70
N LYS A 10 28.45 -7.22 33.48
CA LYS A 10 29.68 -7.58 34.18
C LYS A 10 30.57 -8.54 33.39
N ASN A 11 30.05 -9.15 32.33
CA ASN A 11 30.80 -10.12 31.52
C ASN A 11 31.92 -9.41 30.71
N PRO A 12 33.16 -9.93 30.69
CA PRO A 12 34.28 -9.36 29.94
C PRO A 12 34.00 -9.13 28.43
N CYS A 13 33.17 -9.97 27.80
CA CYS A 13 32.77 -9.78 26.40
C CYS A 13 31.93 -8.51 26.22
N TYR A 14 31.02 -8.23 27.16
CA TYR A 14 30.23 -7.00 27.15
C TYR A 14 31.12 -5.78 27.39
N THR A 15 31.96 -5.82 28.43
CA THR A 15 32.82 -4.68 28.80
C THR A 15 33.86 -4.36 27.73
N ALA A 16 34.32 -5.35 26.96
CA ALA A 16 35.20 -5.14 25.81
C ALA A 16 34.58 -4.24 24.72
N GLY A 17 33.25 -4.07 24.68
CA GLY A 17 32.60 -3.05 23.86
C GLY A 17 32.62 -3.27 22.34
N ARG A 18 33.32 -4.29 21.84
CA ARG A 18 33.61 -4.45 20.41
C ARG A 18 32.33 -4.69 19.61
N LYS A 19 32.15 -3.97 18.50
CA LYS A 19 30.99 -4.08 17.61
C LYS A 19 31.27 -4.92 16.37
N ILE A 20 30.20 -5.41 15.77
CA ILE A 20 30.21 -6.15 14.50
C ILE A 20 29.24 -5.52 13.50
N THR A 21 29.56 -5.65 12.21
CA THR A 21 28.55 -5.58 11.16
C THR A 21 27.88 -6.95 11.09
N VAL A 22 26.60 -7.01 11.45
CA VAL A 22 25.83 -8.26 11.43
C VAL A 22 25.64 -8.70 9.97
N LYS A 23 26.16 -9.88 9.64
CA LYS A 23 26.02 -10.55 8.33
C LYS A 23 25.23 -11.85 8.41
N GLY A 24 25.01 -12.38 9.61
CA GLY A 24 24.26 -13.61 9.81
C GLY A 24 23.87 -13.86 11.26
N LEU A 25 23.22 -14.99 11.50
CA LEU A 25 22.72 -15.49 12.76
C LEU A 25 23.21 -16.94 12.93
N MET A 26 23.63 -17.31 14.12
CA MET A 26 24.08 -18.66 14.47
C MET A 26 23.19 -19.23 15.56
N LEU A 27 22.55 -20.36 15.27
CA LEU A 27 21.73 -21.08 16.25
C LEU A 27 22.60 -22.10 16.98
N HIS A 28 22.44 -22.12 18.30
CA HIS A 28 23.12 -23.02 19.22
C HIS A 28 22.14 -23.77 20.11
N SER A 29 22.62 -24.80 20.78
CA SER A 29 21.98 -25.33 21.98
C SER A 29 23.02 -25.51 23.09
N VAL A 30 22.59 -25.33 24.34
CA VAL A 30 23.51 -25.14 25.49
C VAL A 30 24.40 -26.34 25.84
N GLY A 31 24.16 -27.52 25.25
CA GLY A 31 25.03 -28.68 25.39
C GLY A 31 25.06 -29.30 26.79
N CYS A 32 24.07 -29.01 27.64
CA CYS A 32 23.93 -29.61 28.97
C CYS A 32 22.45 -29.64 29.39
N PRO A 33 22.03 -30.53 30.32
CA PRO A 33 20.62 -30.72 30.70
C PRO A 33 20.09 -29.60 31.61
N GLN A 34 20.04 -28.38 31.07
CA GLN A 34 19.65 -27.18 31.79
C GLN A 34 18.60 -26.41 30.97
N PRO A 35 17.31 -26.51 31.34
CA PRO A 35 16.24 -25.81 30.62
C PRO A 35 16.10 -24.35 31.04
N LYS A 36 16.64 -23.92 32.19
CA LYS A 36 16.46 -22.56 32.71
C LYS A 36 17.55 -21.61 32.20
N ALA A 37 17.16 -20.61 31.40
CA ALA A 37 18.08 -19.60 30.89
C ALA A 37 18.72 -18.78 32.02
N SER A 38 17.98 -18.53 33.10
CA SER A 38 18.46 -17.76 34.26
C SER A 38 19.69 -18.35 34.94
N VAL A 39 19.91 -19.66 34.84
CA VAL A 39 21.13 -20.32 35.37
C VAL A 39 22.37 -19.81 34.64
N PHE A 40 22.32 -19.74 33.31
CA PHE A 40 23.41 -19.20 32.50
C PHE A 40 23.56 -17.69 32.68
N ILE A 41 22.45 -16.94 32.63
CA ILE A 41 22.46 -15.48 32.80
C ILE A 41 23.12 -15.07 34.12
N ASN A 42 22.76 -15.73 35.22
CA ASN A 42 23.32 -15.44 36.54
C ASN A 42 24.80 -15.84 36.62
N SER A 43 25.17 -17.00 36.08
CA SER A 43 26.56 -17.49 36.13
C SER A 43 27.50 -16.70 35.21
N TRP A 44 27.03 -16.23 34.06
CA TRP A 44 27.86 -15.58 33.04
C TRP A 44 27.97 -14.07 33.26
N ASN A 45 27.07 -13.46 34.03
CA ASN A 45 27.16 -12.04 34.41
C ASN A 45 28.17 -11.81 35.54
N SER A 46 29.41 -12.27 35.34
CA SER A 46 30.52 -12.19 36.28
C SER A 46 31.76 -11.64 35.59
N PRO A 47 32.56 -10.78 36.24
CA PRO A 47 33.85 -10.33 35.69
C PRO A 47 34.87 -11.47 35.54
N SER A 48 34.69 -12.60 36.24
CA SER A 48 35.55 -13.79 36.13
C SER A 48 35.11 -14.78 35.06
N TYR A 49 33.98 -14.56 34.38
CA TYR A 49 33.50 -15.45 33.32
C TYR A 49 33.91 -14.92 31.96
N ASP A 50 35.14 -15.19 31.54
CA ASP A 50 35.78 -14.67 30.32
C ASP A 50 35.81 -15.66 29.15
N ASN A 51 35.14 -16.81 29.28
CA ASN A 51 35.21 -17.88 28.29
C ASN A 51 34.16 -17.78 27.17
N ALA A 52 32.97 -17.25 27.48
CA ALA A 52 31.87 -17.21 26.52
C ALA A 52 30.90 -16.06 26.78
N CYS A 53 30.21 -15.65 25.71
CA CYS A 53 29.06 -14.75 25.77
C CYS A 53 28.25 -14.87 24.48
N VAL A 54 26.94 -15.03 24.63
CA VAL A 54 25.97 -15.14 23.54
C VAL A 54 25.01 -13.96 23.56
N HIS A 55 24.36 -13.69 22.42
CA HIS A 55 23.44 -12.57 22.30
C HIS A 55 22.09 -12.84 22.92
N GLY A 56 21.67 -14.10 22.97
CA GLY A 56 20.50 -14.47 23.76
C GLY A 56 20.41 -15.94 24.12
N PHE A 57 19.59 -16.21 25.12
CA PHE A 57 19.16 -17.54 25.52
C PHE A 57 17.65 -17.68 25.28
N ILE A 58 17.21 -18.88 24.95
CA ILE A 58 15.80 -19.26 24.89
C ILE A 58 15.53 -20.26 26.00
N ASP A 59 14.67 -19.89 26.95
CA ASP A 59 14.32 -20.74 28.09
C ASP A 59 13.53 -21.96 27.63
N GLY A 60 13.96 -23.14 28.07
CA GLY A 60 13.35 -24.42 27.70
C GLY A 60 12.00 -24.66 28.36
N ASN A 61 11.69 -24.00 29.47
CA ASN A 61 10.44 -24.23 30.21
C ASN A 61 9.27 -23.47 29.56
N ASP A 62 9.50 -22.22 29.17
CA ASP A 62 8.43 -21.33 28.70
C ASP A 62 8.67 -20.67 27.34
N GLY A 63 9.86 -20.80 26.76
CA GLY A 63 10.22 -20.21 25.46
C GLY A 63 10.52 -18.71 25.54
N THR A 64 10.65 -18.13 26.73
CA THR A 64 11.07 -16.73 26.90
C THR A 64 12.47 -16.55 26.31
N VAL A 65 12.61 -15.53 25.46
CA VAL A 65 13.90 -15.12 24.91
C VAL A 65 14.51 -14.05 25.81
N TYR A 66 15.72 -14.31 26.28
CA TYR A 66 16.51 -13.38 27.07
C TYR A 66 17.64 -12.81 26.21
N GLN A 67 17.59 -11.53 25.87
CA GLN A 67 18.70 -10.84 25.24
C GLN A 67 19.79 -10.56 26.27
N THR A 68 20.96 -11.15 26.09
CA THR A 68 22.10 -11.07 27.03
C THR A 68 23.25 -10.19 26.54
N LEU A 69 23.26 -9.87 25.25
CA LEU A 69 24.23 -8.94 24.64
C LEU A 69 23.52 -8.06 23.60
N PRO A 70 23.90 -6.79 23.42
CA PRO A 70 23.39 -5.99 22.30
C PRO A 70 23.63 -6.71 20.97
N TRP A 71 22.63 -6.75 20.09
CA TRP A 71 22.67 -7.55 18.86
C TRP A 71 23.84 -7.22 17.93
N ASN A 72 24.36 -5.98 17.95
CA ASN A 72 25.52 -5.56 17.15
C ASN A 72 26.86 -5.63 17.90
N HIS A 73 26.89 -6.22 19.09
CA HIS A 73 28.13 -6.45 19.84
C HIS A 73 28.78 -7.75 19.37
N ARG A 74 30.10 -7.82 19.43
CA ARG A 74 30.85 -9.03 19.12
C ARG A 74 30.69 -10.02 20.27
N GLY A 75 29.94 -11.11 20.07
CA GLY A 75 29.84 -12.20 21.05
C GLY A 75 31.08 -13.09 21.06
N TRP A 76 31.20 -13.95 22.06
CA TRP A 76 32.20 -15.02 22.16
C TRP A 76 31.45 -16.36 22.22
N HIS A 77 30.77 -16.71 21.14
CA HIS A 77 29.79 -17.80 21.12
C HIS A 77 30.23 -19.01 20.28
N CYS A 78 31.07 -18.81 19.26
CA CYS A 78 31.38 -19.89 18.30
C CYS A 78 32.87 -20.21 18.13
N GLY A 79 33.75 -19.62 18.95
CA GLY A 79 35.19 -19.82 18.78
C GLY A 79 35.72 -19.35 17.42
N SER A 80 36.78 -20.00 16.92
CA SER A 80 37.38 -19.71 15.60
C SER A 80 37.67 -21.02 14.85
N GLY A 81 37.73 -20.95 13.52
CA GLY A 81 38.21 -22.02 12.66
C GLY A 81 39.27 -21.52 11.66
N SER A 82 39.59 -22.35 10.67
CA SER A 82 40.65 -22.09 9.68
C SER A 82 40.43 -20.86 8.78
N LYS A 83 39.19 -20.34 8.71
CA LYS A 83 38.79 -19.16 7.92
C LYS A 83 38.35 -17.98 8.79
N GLY A 84 38.70 -18.00 10.07
CA GLY A 84 38.39 -16.93 11.02
C GLY A 84 37.26 -17.30 11.98
N SER A 85 36.45 -16.32 12.38
CA SER A 85 35.50 -16.49 13.47
C SER A 85 34.16 -15.83 13.14
N GLY A 86 33.09 -16.61 13.25
CA GLY A 86 31.69 -16.16 13.15
C GLY A 86 31.35 -15.12 14.21
N ASN A 87 32.08 -15.06 15.33
CA ASN A 87 31.93 -14.02 16.34
C ASN A 87 32.05 -12.61 15.75
N ASN A 88 32.78 -12.44 14.64
CA ASN A 88 32.95 -11.14 13.98
C ASN A 88 31.79 -10.73 13.06
N THR A 89 30.81 -11.60 12.84
CA THR A 89 29.78 -11.42 11.80
C THR A 89 28.39 -11.92 12.19
N HIS A 90 28.28 -12.83 13.15
CA HIS A 90 27.03 -13.52 13.48
C HIS A 90 26.53 -13.15 14.88
N ILE A 91 25.20 -13.15 15.01
CA ILE A 91 24.51 -13.13 16.30
C ILE A 91 24.33 -14.58 16.76
N GLY A 92 24.88 -14.94 17.93
CA GLY A 92 24.75 -16.28 18.52
C GLY A 92 23.60 -16.37 19.51
N VAL A 93 22.71 -17.36 19.34
CA VAL A 93 21.57 -17.61 20.23
C VAL A 93 21.55 -19.06 20.70
N GLU A 94 21.44 -19.25 22.01
CA GLU A 94 21.43 -20.55 22.68
C GLU A 94 20.00 -21.03 23.00
N MET A 95 19.62 -22.21 22.49
CA MET A 95 18.43 -22.92 22.98
C MET A 95 18.77 -23.71 24.24
N CYS A 96 18.07 -23.44 25.35
CA CYS A 96 18.20 -24.27 26.54
C CYS A 96 17.66 -25.69 26.29
N GLU A 97 18.31 -26.67 26.89
CA GLU A 97 18.05 -28.09 26.63
C GLU A 97 17.27 -28.75 27.77
N PRO A 98 16.49 -29.81 27.49
CA PRO A 98 15.65 -30.46 28.50
C PRO A 98 16.45 -31.06 29.66
N ALA A 99 15.92 -30.98 30.88
CA ALA A 99 16.58 -31.54 32.07
C ALA A 99 16.64 -33.09 32.08
N CYS A 100 15.82 -33.76 31.27
CA CYS A 100 15.73 -35.23 31.22
C CYS A 100 16.72 -35.88 30.25
N ILE A 101 17.68 -35.13 29.69
CA ILE A 101 18.81 -35.71 28.94
C ILE A 101 20.02 -35.90 29.85
N LYS A 102 20.89 -36.83 29.50
CA LYS A 102 22.18 -37.05 30.16
C LYS A 102 23.22 -37.33 29.10
N TYR A 103 24.14 -36.39 28.90
CA TYR A 103 25.27 -36.57 27.99
C TYR A 103 26.16 -37.73 28.45
N THR A 104 26.54 -38.59 27.51
CA THR A 104 27.35 -39.78 27.76
C THR A 104 28.76 -39.60 27.21
N SER A 105 28.87 -39.19 25.94
CA SER A 105 30.16 -38.91 25.29
C SER A 105 29.97 -37.99 24.09
N GLY A 106 30.76 -36.92 24.04
CA GLY A 106 30.61 -35.88 23.03
C GLY A 106 29.18 -35.34 22.99
N SER A 107 28.61 -35.27 21.79
CA SER A 107 27.22 -34.84 21.60
C SER A 107 26.16 -35.94 21.83
N ASN A 108 26.56 -37.17 22.21
CA ASN A 108 25.61 -38.26 22.46
C ASN A 108 25.00 -38.15 23.86
N PHE A 109 23.70 -38.46 23.97
CA PHE A 109 22.99 -38.47 25.26
C PHE A 109 21.96 -39.59 25.35
N THR A 110 21.62 -39.98 26.58
CA THR A 110 20.42 -40.76 26.90
C THR A 110 19.31 -39.83 27.37
N CYS A 111 18.04 -40.20 27.15
CA CYS A 111 16.89 -39.41 27.59
C CYS A 111 15.93 -40.26 28.44
N SER A 112 15.66 -39.83 29.68
CA SER A 112 14.76 -40.54 30.59
C SER A 112 13.28 -40.27 30.32
N ASP A 113 12.96 -39.15 29.67
CA ASP A 113 11.60 -38.76 29.29
C ASP A 113 11.63 -38.06 27.92
N THR A 114 11.43 -38.85 26.87
CA THR A 114 11.49 -38.37 25.49
C THR A 114 10.34 -37.42 25.16
N ALA A 115 9.15 -37.59 25.75
CA ALA A 115 8.01 -36.72 25.47
C ALA A 115 8.27 -35.30 25.97
N THR A 116 8.75 -35.17 27.20
CA THR A 116 9.15 -33.88 27.78
C THR A 116 10.33 -33.27 27.01
N ALA A 117 11.33 -34.08 26.64
CA ALA A 117 12.47 -33.57 25.87
C ALA A 117 12.05 -32.99 24.51
N LYS A 118 11.18 -33.70 23.78
CA LYS A 118 10.62 -33.23 22.51
C LYS A 118 9.82 -31.94 22.68
N ALA A 119 9.04 -31.82 23.76
CA ALA A 119 8.25 -30.62 24.05
C ALA A 119 9.15 -29.40 24.30
N VAL A 120 10.24 -29.56 25.06
CA VAL A 120 11.23 -28.50 25.28
C VAL A 120 11.92 -28.12 23.97
N ALA A 121 12.42 -29.10 23.21
CA ALA A 121 13.10 -28.85 21.93
C ALA A 121 12.19 -28.18 20.89
N LYS A 122 10.90 -28.57 20.82
CA LYS A 122 9.91 -27.90 19.96
C LYS A 122 9.71 -26.44 20.38
N ARG A 123 9.54 -26.20 21.68
CA ARG A 123 9.29 -24.86 22.22
C ARG A 123 10.45 -23.91 21.92
N THR A 124 11.69 -24.34 22.17
CA THR A 124 12.86 -23.51 21.90
C THR A 124 13.10 -23.32 20.41
N TYR A 125 12.83 -24.33 19.58
CA TYR A 125 12.83 -24.20 18.12
C TYR A 125 11.85 -23.14 17.62
N GLU A 126 10.60 -23.17 18.09
CA GLU A 126 9.56 -22.21 17.68
C GLU A 126 9.91 -20.77 18.11
N ALA A 127 10.38 -20.59 19.34
CA ALA A 127 10.87 -19.30 19.80
C ALA A 127 12.10 -18.81 19.01
N ALA A 128 13.01 -19.72 18.63
CA ALA A 128 14.15 -19.40 17.79
C ALA A 128 13.71 -18.95 16.38
N VAL A 129 12.68 -19.58 15.80
CA VAL A 129 12.11 -19.17 14.50
C VAL A 129 11.60 -17.72 14.57
N GLU A 130 10.83 -17.38 15.61
CA GLU A 130 10.30 -16.03 15.79
C GLU A 130 11.41 -14.99 16.01
N LEU A 131 12.40 -15.31 16.84
CA LEU A 131 13.55 -14.44 17.10
C LEU A 131 14.37 -14.20 15.84
N PHE A 132 14.71 -15.26 15.10
CA PHE A 132 15.54 -15.17 13.90
C PHE A 132 14.81 -14.43 12.79
N ALA A 133 13.48 -14.55 12.70
CA ALA A 133 12.67 -13.76 11.76
C ALA A 133 12.71 -12.27 12.10
N MET A 134 12.60 -11.91 13.38
CA MET A 134 12.73 -10.51 13.84
C MET A 134 14.13 -9.97 13.54
N LEU A 135 15.19 -10.72 13.84
CA LEU A 135 16.57 -10.30 13.58
C LEU A 135 16.88 -10.20 12.09
N CYS A 136 16.37 -11.11 11.26
CA CYS A 136 16.53 -11.01 9.82
C CYS A 136 15.87 -9.77 9.24
N LYS A 137 14.70 -9.35 9.76
CA LYS A 137 14.08 -8.07 9.38
C LYS A 137 14.93 -6.88 9.82
N GLN A 138 15.31 -6.87 11.10
CA GLN A 138 16.08 -5.78 11.69
C GLN A 138 17.39 -5.51 10.94
N TYR A 139 18.06 -6.56 10.45
CA TYR A 139 19.33 -6.47 9.75
C TYR A 139 19.22 -6.68 8.24
N SER A 140 18.00 -6.69 7.67
CA SER A 140 17.75 -6.90 6.24
C SER A 140 18.44 -8.15 5.65
N LEU A 141 18.43 -9.24 6.42
CA LEU A 141 19.06 -10.51 6.06
C LEU A 141 18.06 -11.40 5.29
N ASN A 142 18.55 -12.08 4.24
CA ASN A 142 17.78 -13.13 3.57
C ASN A 142 18.00 -14.47 4.29
N PRO A 143 17.01 -15.02 5.02
CA PRO A 143 17.21 -16.18 5.90
C PRO A 143 17.58 -17.46 5.14
N THR A 144 17.28 -17.54 3.83
CA THR A 144 17.60 -18.69 2.99
C THR A 144 18.87 -18.47 2.16
N ALA A 145 19.54 -17.32 2.28
CA ALA A 145 20.82 -17.10 1.60
C ALA A 145 21.96 -17.86 2.31
N ASP A 146 22.94 -18.29 1.53
CA ASP A 146 24.06 -19.08 2.02
C ASP A 146 24.84 -18.33 3.12
N GLY A 147 25.11 -19.03 4.24
CA GLY A 147 25.88 -18.48 5.36
C GLY A 147 25.16 -17.45 6.24
N VAL A 148 23.91 -17.07 5.92
CA VAL A 148 23.14 -16.08 6.70
C VAL A 148 22.61 -16.68 7.98
N ILE A 149 21.86 -17.78 7.94
CA ILE A 149 21.47 -18.54 9.13
C ILE A 149 22.22 -19.86 9.10
N ILE A 150 22.99 -20.16 10.15
CA ILE A 150 23.78 -21.39 10.27
C ILE A 150 23.69 -21.97 11.68
N SER A 151 23.93 -23.27 11.83
CA SER A 151 24.23 -23.88 13.13
C SER A 151 25.70 -23.68 13.51
N HIS A 152 26.07 -24.02 14.74
CA HIS A 152 27.49 -24.12 15.12
C HIS A 152 28.20 -25.16 14.25
N LYS A 153 27.58 -26.31 14.02
CA LYS A 153 28.10 -27.39 13.17
C LYS A 153 28.38 -26.95 11.74
N GLU A 154 27.46 -26.21 11.12
CA GLU A 154 27.66 -25.64 9.79
C GLU A 154 28.74 -24.54 9.81
N GLY A 155 28.81 -23.75 10.89
CA GLY A 155 29.90 -22.79 11.13
C GLY A 155 31.28 -23.46 11.15
N HIS A 156 31.39 -24.60 11.82
CA HIS A 156 32.62 -25.41 11.85
C HIS A 156 32.99 -25.90 10.45
N SER A 157 32.01 -26.47 9.74
CA SER A 157 32.19 -26.96 8.36
C SER A 157 32.63 -25.86 7.39
N ARG A 158 32.25 -24.60 7.67
CA ARG A 158 32.67 -23.41 6.92
C ARG A 158 34.05 -22.88 7.35
N GLY A 159 34.64 -23.42 8.41
CA GLY A 159 35.91 -22.96 8.97
C GLY A 159 35.81 -21.67 9.77
N ILE A 160 34.62 -21.27 10.23
CA ILE A 160 34.41 -20.03 10.99
C ILE A 160 33.98 -20.28 12.45
N ALA A 161 33.96 -21.54 12.90
CA ALA A 161 33.63 -21.89 14.28
C ALA A 161 34.43 -23.11 14.76
N SER A 162 34.47 -23.30 16.08
CA SER A 162 35.00 -24.49 16.75
C SER A 162 34.18 -25.74 16.43
N ASN A 163 34.77 -26.92 16.66
CA ASN A 163 34.15 -28.21 16.32
C ASN A 163 33.07 -28.63 17.32
N HIS A 164 31.87 -28.08 17.17
CA HIS A 164 30.68 -28.46 17.93
C HIS A 164 29.54 -28.93 17.02
N GLY A 165 28.69 -29.82 17.54
CA GLY A 165 27.62 -30.49 16.79
C GLY A 165 26.22 -29.87 16.93
N ASP A 166 26.10 -28.77 17.67
CA ASP A 166 24.82 -28.13 18.00
C ASP A 166 24.24 -27.25 16.87
N PRO A 167 22.89 -27.14 16.81
CA PRO A 167 21.89 -27.84 17.64
C PRO A 167 21.45 -29.20 17.04
N GLU A 168 21.98 -29.61 15.89
CA GLU A 168 21.46 -30.77 15.15
C GLU A 168 21.57 -32.10 15.93
N HIS A 169 22.54 -32.25 16.83
CA HIS A 169 22.66 -33.46 17.65
C HIS A 169 21.44 -33.68 18.55
N LEU A 170 20.86 -32.59 19.09
CA LEU A 170 19.66 -32.61 19.92
C LEU A 170 18.46 -33.07 19.09
N TRP A 171 18.24 -32.44 17.94
CA TRP A 171 17.09 -32.73 17.08
C TRP A 171 17.12 -34.15 16.52
N THR A 172 18.30 -34.62 16.14
CA THR A 172 18.49 -35.95 15.54
C THR A 172 18.24 -37.04 16.57
N GLN A 173 18.86 -36.96 17.75
CA GLN A 173 18.72 -38.00 18.79
C GLN A 173 17.34 -38.01 19.44
N LEU A 174 16.63 -36.88 19.47
CA LEU A 174 15.22 -36.86 19.87
C LEU A 174 14.27 -37.31 18.74
N GLY A 175 14.73 -37.50 17.50
CA GLY A 175 13.87 -37.88 16.38
C GLY A 175 12.82 -36.82 16.03
N MET A 176 13.21 -35.55 16.04
CA MET A 176 12.31 -34.41 15.75
C MET A 176 12.07 -34.20 14.25
N GLY A 177 12.99 -34.67 13.39
CA GLY A 177 12.97 -34.40 11.95
C GLY A 177 13.34 -32.96 11.58
N TYR A 178 13.78 -32.14 12.54
CA TYR A 178 14.24 -30.78 12.28
C TYR A 178 15.61 -30.77 11.60
N THR A 179 15.77 -29.83 10.66
CA THR A 179 17.01 -29.59 9.92
C THR A 179 17.24 -28.09 9.84
N MET A 180 18.49 -27.67 9.62
CA MET A 180 18.78 -26.25 9.42
C MET A 180 18.10 -25.67 8.17
N ASP A 181 17.92 -26.46 7.11
CA ASP A 181 17.14 -26.05 5.94
C ASP A 181 15.66 -25.86 6.25
N GLY A 182 15.08 -26.76 7.05
CA GLY A 182 13.72 -26.61 7.58
C GLY A 182 13.60 -25.36 8.45
N PHE A 183 14.59 -25.11 9.31
CA PHE A 183 14.63 -23.92 10.17
C PHE A 183 14.69 -22.63 9.35
N ARG A 184 15.57 -22.53 8.34
CA ARG A 184 15.63 -21.37 7.43
C ARG A 184 14.30 -21.11 6.72
N LYS A 185 13.63 -22.18 6.25
CA LYS A 185 12.30 -22.08 5.64
C LYS A 185 11.25 -21.60 6.63
N ALA A 186 11.27 -22.11 7.86
CA ALA A 186 10.36 -21.67 8.92
C ALA A 186 10.60 -20.20 9.30
N VAL A 187 11.86 -19.77 9.40
CA VAL A 187 12.22 -18.36 9.61
C VAL A 187 11.72 -17.50 8.45
N LYS A 188 11.93 -17.92 7.20
CA LYS A 188 11.40 -17.21 6.03
C LYS A 188 9.88 -17.09 6.07
N ALA A 189 9.17 -18.17 6.42
CA ALA A 189 7.73 -18.16 6.56
C ALA A 189 7.27 -17.23 7.69
N ALA A 190 7.95 -17.24 8.85
CA ALA A 190 7.68 -16.32 9.95
C ALA A 190 8.03 -14.87 9.62
N MET A 191 9.02 -14.63 8.74
CA MET A 191 9.28 -13.31 8.19
C MET A 191 8.13 -12.82 7.31
N SER A 192 7.55 -13.70 6.48
CA SER A 192 6.32 -13.43 5.74
C SER A 192 5.06 -13.39 6.63
N GLY A 193 5.15 -13.97 7.83
CA GLY A 193 4.05 -14.24 8.76
C GLY A 193 3.97 -13.29 9.96
N THR A 194 4.71 -12.18 10.01
CA THR A 194 4.26 -11.03 10.82
C THR A 194 3.30 -10.19 9.99
N SER A 195 2.18 -10.79 9.61
CA SER A 195 0.97 -10.06 9.84
C SER A 195 0.93 -9.83 11.36
N GLU A 196 1.16 -8.59 11.80
CA GLU A 196 0.27 -8.07 12.85
C GLU A 196 -1.16 -8.48 12.47
N ASN A 197 -2.10 -8.58 13.41
CA ASN A 197 -3.48 -8.84 13.03
C ASN A 197 -4.04 -7.62 12.25
N THR A 198 -3.62 -7.46 10.99
CA THR A 198 -3.98 -6.44 10.02
C THR A 198 -5.34 -6.73 9.42
N SER A 199 -6.06 -7.74 9.94
CA SER A 199 -7.47 -7.98 9.64
C SER A 199 -8.33 -6.75 9.93
N GLY A 200 -7.88 -5.84 10.81
CA GLY A 200 -8.51 -4.55 11.06
C GLY A 200 -7.82 -3.34 10.41
N TYR A 201 -6.71 -3.52 9.68
CA TYR A 201 -5.96 -2.40 9.11
C TYR A 201 -6.53 -1.96 7.76
N THR A 202 -6.40 -0.67 7.47
CA THR A 202 -7.03 -0.07 6.31
C THR A 202 -6.10 -0.11 5.11
N LYS A 203 -6.43 -0.90 4.07
CA LYS A 203 -5.65 -0.92 2.82
C LYS A 203 -5.72 0.43 2.09
N ILE A 204 -4.58 0.85 1.55
CA ILE A 204 -4.47 2.04 0.67
C ILE A 204 -4.95 1.71 -0.74
N MET A 205 -4.65 0.51 -1.23
CA MET A 205 -5.19 0.01 -2.51
C MET A 205 -6.64 -0.42 -2.35
N GLY A 206 -7.49 -0.09 -3.32
CA GLY A 206 -8.90 -0.47 -3.35
C GLY A 206 -9.83 0.64 -3.83
N THR A 207 -11.13 0.40 -3.67
CA THR A 207 -12.18 1.37 -4.01
C THR A 207 -12.43 2.30 -2.84
N ALA A 208 -12.57 3.60 -3.12
CA ALA A 208 -12.98 4.58 -2.11
C ALA A 208 -14.35 4.21 -1.52
N VAL A 209 -14.53 4.44 -0.22
CA VAL A 209 -15.78 4.17 0.49
C VAL A 209 -16.56 5.45 0.79
N ALA A 210 -15.88 6.60 0.87
CA ALA A 210 -16.53 7.90 1.00
C ALA A 210 -17.03 8.44 -0.34
N THR A 211 -18.17 9.12 -0.33
CA THR A 211 -18.69 9.86 -1.50
C THR A 211 -18.15 11.29 -1.57
N VAL A 212 -18.27 11.93 -2.74
CA VAL A 212 -17.92 13.35 -2.92
C VAL A 212 -18.72 14.24 -1.97
N GLU A 213 -19.99 13.90 -1.75
CA GLU A 213 -20.91 14.65 -0.88
C GLU A 213 -20.47 14.59 0.57
N GLN A 214 -20.03 13.41 1.05
CA GLN A 214 -19.47 13.25 2.40
C GLN A 214 -18.18 14.05 2.55
N MET A 215 -17.27 13.98 1.58
CA MET A 215 -16.03 14.76 1.56
C MET A 215 -16.32 16.27 1.58
N LYS A 216 -17.30 16.71 0.79
CA LYS A 216 -17.74 18.10 0.70
C LYS A 216 -18.37 18.59 2.01
N ALA A 217 -19.24 17.78 2.61
CA ALA A 217 -19.89 18.09 3.88
C ALA A 217 -18.87 18.21 5.02
N TYR A 218 -17.94 17.25 5.12
CA TYR A 218 -16.83 17.30 6.06
C TYR A 218 -16.05 18.60 5.93
N LEU A 219 -15.63 18.93 4.69
CA LEU A 219 -14.76 20.07 4.46
C LEU A 219 -15.46 21.39 4.76
N LYS A 220 -16.72 21.56 4.37
CA LYS A 220 -17.51 22.74 4.74
C LYS A 220 -17.69 22.87 6.26
N GLY A 221 -17.83 21.75 6.97
CA GLY A 221 -17.93 21.76 8.43
C GLY A 221 -16.62 22.16 9.13
N LYS A 222 -15.46 21.80 8.57
CA LYS A 222 -14.15 22.12 9.15
C LYS A 222 -13.57 23.45 8.66
N ASN A 223 -13.92 23.88 7.46
CA ASN A 223 -13.48 25.10 6.83
C ASN A 223 -14.67 25.76 6.10
N PRO A 224 -15.51 26.52 6.81
CA PRO A 224 -16.65 27.22 6.21
C PRO A 224 -16.27 28.23 5.11
N SER A 225 -15.04 28.74 5.14
CA SER A 225 -14.48 29.66 4.14
C SER A 225 -13.67 28.96 3.04
N VAL A 226 -13.81 27.64 2.88
CA VAL A 226 -13.11 26.89 1.85
C VAL A 226 -13.41 27.44 0.46
N ALA A 227 -12.36 27.60 -0.36
CA ALA A 227 -12.49 28.09 -1.72
C ALA A 227 -13.34 27.14 -2.58
N GLN A 228 -14.18 27.68 -3.47
CA GLN A 228 -15.03 26.88 -4.35
C GLN A 228 -14.20 25.94 -5.25
N SER A 229 -13.03 26.39 -5.72
CA SER A 229 -12.10 25.57 -6.50
C SER A 229 -11.63 24.31 -5.78
N VAL A 230 -11.54 24.32 -4.44
CA VAL A 230 -11.23 23.15 -3.62
C VAL A 230 -12.40 22.16 -3.61
N LEU A 231 -13.63 22.67 -3.56
CA LEU A 231 -14.83 21.83 -3.62
C LEU A 231 -14.99 21.20 -5.01
N ASP A 232 -14.66 21.95 -6.07
CA ASP A 232 -14.79 21.51 -7.45
C ASP A 232 -13.80 20.40 -7.82
N MET A 233 -12.66 20.31 -7.12
CA MET A 233 -11.66 19.26 -7.36
C MET A 233 -11.88 17.97 -6.56
N LEU A 234 -12.84 17.92 -5.62
CA LEU A 234 -13.10 16.70 -4.82
C LEU A 234 -13.37 15.44 -5.68
N PRO A 235 -14.15 15.50 -6.79
CA PRO A 235 -14.33 14.34 -7.67
C PRO A 235 -13.02 13.81 -8.27
N LEU A 236 -11.99 14.65 -8.41
CA LEU A 236 -10.70 14.24 -8.98
C LEU A 236 -9.96 13.25 -8.08
N TYR A 237 -10.09 13.36 -6.76
CA TYR A 237 -9.51 12.37 -5.84
C TYR A 237 -10.06 10.97 -6.12
N LEU A 238 -11.38 10.86 -6.29
CA LEU A 238 -12.03 9.58 -6.53
C LEU A 238 -11.74 9.04 -7.94
N SER A 239 -11.71 9.90 -8.97
CA SER A 239 -11.44 9.46 -10.34
C SER A 239 -9.98 9.08 -10.59
N GLU A 240 -9.02 9.88 -10.09
CA GLU A 240 -7.58 9.56 -10.17
C GLU A 240 -7.25 8.32 -9.32
N GLY A 241 -7.80 8.24 -8.11
CA GLY A 241 -7.66 7.06 -7.24
C GLY A 241 -8.20 5.79 -7.90
N LYS A 242 -9.44 5.82 -8.42
CA LYS A 242 -10.03 4.69 -9.15
C LYS A 242 -9.17 4.24 -10.32
N THR A 243 -8.58 5.18 -11.06
CA THR A 243 -7.71 4.86 -12.21
C THR A 243 -6.47 4.08 -11.77
N GLU A 244 -5.84 4.47 -10.67
CA GLU A 244 -4.62 3.82 -10.17
C GLU A 244 -4.89 2.62 -9.25
N GLY A 245 -6.15 2.36 -8.88
CA GLY A 245 -6.54 1.34 -7.90
C GLY A 245 -6.27 1.75 -6.45
N VAL A 246 -6.14 3.07 -6.20
CA VAL A 246 -5.88 3.65 -4.88
C VAL A 246 -7.16 4.26 -4.34
N ARG A 247 -7.36 4.13 -3.04
CA ARG A 247 -8.45 4.79 -2.31
C ARG A 247 -8.28 6.32 -2.30
N GLY A 248 -8.99 6.98 -3.22
CA GLY A 248 -8.97 8.45 -3.35
C GLY A 248 -9.50 9.20 -2.13
N ASP A 249 -10.39 8.58 -1.36
CA ASP A 249 -10.90 9.10 -0.08
C ASP A 249 -9.80 9.15 1.01
N ILE A 250 -8.88 8.19 1.03
CA ILE A 250 -7.68 8.22 1.88
C ILE A 250 -6.77 9.38 1.47
N ALA A 251 -6.52 9.56 0.17
CA ALA A 251 -5.72 10.67 -0.33
C ALA A 251 -6.33 12.03 0.06
N PHE A 252 -7.64 12.17 -0.04
CA PHE A 252 -8.32 13.38 0.43
C PHE A 252 -8.21 13.59 1.94
N ALA A 253 -8.43 12.54 2.75
CA ALA A 253 -8.27 12.62 4.21
C ALA A 253 -6.85 13.02 4.62
N GLN A 254 -5.84 12.48 3.91
CA GLN A 254 -4.44 12.90 4.05
C GLN A 254 -4.27 14.38 3.67
N SER A 255 -4.86 14.84 2.57
CA SER A 255 -4.76 16.24 2.17
C SER A 255 -5.37 17.20 3.18
N CYS A 256 -6.50 16.82 3.80
CA CYS A 256 -7.08 17.55 4.91
C CYS A 256 -6.13 17.65 6.11
N LEU A 257 -5.39 16.58 6.43
CA LEU A 257 -4.38 16.59 7.49
C LEU A 257 -3.24 17.56 7.15
N GLU A 258 -2.65 17.44 5.97
CA GLU A 258 -1.45 18.17 5.55
C GLU A 258 -1.67 19.68 5.35
N THR A 259 -2.88 20.04 4.92
CA THR A 259 -3.23 21.45 4.62
C THR A 259 -4.00 22.14 5.74
N GLY A 260 -4.30 21.43 6.83
CA GLY A 260 -5.20 21.92 7.87
C GLY A 260 -6.59 22.20 7.32
N ASN A 261 -7.20 21.23 6.64
CA ASN A 261 -8.48 21.32 5.95
C ASN A 261 -8.53 22.44 4.90
N PHE A 262 -7.48 22.55 4.08
CA PHE A 262 -7.34 23.55 3.02
C PHE A 262 -7.39 25.00 3.52
N THR A 263 -7.05 25.24 4.79
CA THR A 263 -6.79 26.59 5.30
C THR A 263 -5.37 27.04 4.98
N PHE A 264 -4.44 26.10 4.82
CA PHE A 264 -3.00 26.30 4.60
C PHE A 264 -2.32 27.15 5.68
N SER A 265 -2.98 27.36 6.83
CA SER A 265 -2.44 28.15 7.93
C SER A 265 -1.22 27.43 8.51
N GLY A 266 -0.06 28.09 8.46
CA GLY A 266 1.22 27.50 8.89
C GLY A 266 1.73 26.35 8.01
N SER A 267 1.12 26.11 6.84
CA SER A 267 1.57 25.07 5.91
C SER A 267 2.76 25.54 5.06
N ALA A 268 3.64 24.60 4.71
CA ALA A 268 4.78 24.84 3.82
C ALA A 268 4.40 24.86 2.32
N VAL A 269 3.12 24.65 2.02
CA VAL A 269 2.52 24.68 0.69
C VAL A 269 1.32 25.61 0.65
N THR A 270 1.00 26.14 -0.53
CA THR A 270 -0.19 27.00 -0.75
C THR A 270 -1.17 26.36 -1.73
N LEU A 271 -2.40 26.88 -1.77
CA LEU A 271 -3.43 26.44 -2.71
C LEU A 271 -2.95 26.52 -4.18
N SER A 272 -2.23 27.58 -4.56
CA SER A 272 -1.74 27.79 -5.92
C SER A 272 -0.66 26.78 -6.35
N GLN A 273 -0.03 26.07 -5.41
CA GLN A 273 0.96 25.03 -5.75
C GLN A 273 0.31 23.72 -6.18
N ASN A 274 -1.00 23.55 -5.99
CA ASN A 274 -1.71 22.28 -6.21
C ASN A 274 -1.06 21.08 -5.49
N ASN A 275 -0.33 21.33 -4.40
CA ASN A 275 0.35 20.30 -3.63
C ASN A 275 -0.38 20.11 -2.31
N PHE A 276 -1.36 19.22 -2.30
CA PHE A 276 -2.25 19.06 -1.16
C PHE A 276 -1.75 18.07 -0.11
N CYS A 277 -0.62 17.40 -0.37
CA CYS A 277 -0.07 16.40 0.54
C CYS A 277 1.34 16.75 1.07
N GLY A 278 1.75 18.02 0.97
CA GLY A 278 3.05 18.48 1.46
C GLY A 278 4.24 17.86 0.73
N MET A 279 4.06 17.39 -0.51
CA MET A 279 5.09 16.65 -1.24
C MET A 279 6.35 17.50 -1.42
N GLY A 280 7.51 16.95 -1.04
CA GLY A 280 8.79 17.65 -1.17
C GLY A 280 9.14 18.58 -0.01
N VAL A 281 8.28 18.71 1.01
CA VAL A 281 8.63 19.40 2.27
C VAL A 281 9.50 18.47 3.12
N THR A 282 10.82 18.55 2.97
CA THR A 282 11.76 17.64 3.64
C THR A 282 12.32 18.19 4.95
N SER A 283 12.16 19.49 5.23
CA SER A 283 12.53 20.13 6.48
C SER A 283 11.76 21.44 6.68
N ASN A 284 11.70 21.91 7.93
CA ASN A 284 11.09 23.21 8.26
C ASN A 284 11.70 24.33 7.41
N GLY A 285 10.85 25.17 6.81
CA GLY A 285 11.26 26.30 5.97
C GLY A 285 11.46 25.97 4.48
N LEU A 286 11.47 24.69 4.08
CA LEU A 286 11.50 24.32 2.66
C LEU A 286 10.10 24.32 2.06
N LYS A 287 9.95 24.96 0.90
CA LYS A 287 8.71 24.94 0.12
C LYS A 287 8.55 23.59 -0.57
N GLY A 288 7.32 23.07 -0.58
CA GLY A 288 6.99 21.84 -1.30
C GLY A 288 7.02 22.02 -2.82
N ASN A 289 6.87 20.91 -3.54
CA ASN A 289 6.70 20.88 -4.99
C ASN A 289 5.46 21.67 -5.44
N SER A 290 5.39 22.03 -6.72
CA SER A 290 4.23 22.66 -7.35
C SER A 290 3.81 21.87 -8.59
N PHE A 291 2.51 21.89 -8.90
CA PHE A 291 1.93 21.22 -10.05
C PHE A 291 1.04 22.18 -10.84
N ASP A 292 1.02 22.04 -12.16
CA ASP A 292 0.33 22.99 -13.05
C ASP A 292 -1.18 23.03 -12.83
N THR A 293 -1.79 21.90 -12.45
CA THR A 293 -3.23 21.79 -12.22
C THR A 293 -3.55 21.00 -10.95
N PRO A 294 -4.73 21.22 -10.34
CA PRO A 294 -5.21 20.40 -9.22
C PRO A 294 -5.22 18.90 -9.55
N GLN A 295 -5.59 18.55 -10.78
CA GLN A 295 -5.59 17.16 -11.25
C GLN A 295 -4.18 16.54 -11.19
N LEU A 296 -3.16 17.26 -11.66
CA LEU A 296 -1.78 16.75 -11.66
C LEU A 296 -1.21 16.61 -10.26
N GLY A 297 -1.53 17.54 -9.36
CA GLY A 297 -1.15 17.45 -7.95
C GLY A 297 -1.79 16.28 -7.23
N ILE A 298 -3.10 16.09 -7.41
CA ILE A 298 -3.85 14.93 -6.89
C ILE A 298 -3.28 13.63 -7.48
N ARG A 299 -3.01 13.59 -8.79
CA ARG A 299 -2.38 12.43 -9.43
C ARG A 299 -1.03 12.10 -8.83
N ALA A 300 -0.16 13.10 -8.62
CA ALA A 300 1.14 12.88 -8.00
C ALA A 300 0.99 12.27 -6.59
N GLN A 301 0.07 12.79 -5.77
CA GLN A 301 -0.23 12.21 -4.45
C GLN A 301 -0.70 10.75 -4.55
N ILE A 302 -1.66 10.47 -5.44
CA ILE A 302 -2.18 9.10 -5.66
C ILE A 302 -1.06 8.15 -6.08
N GLN A 303 -0.19 8.58 -6.98
CA GLN A 303 0.98 7.81 -7.40
C GLN A 303 1.95 7.58 -6.24
N HIS A 304 2.16 8.58 -5.37
CA HIS A 304 3.02 8.43 -4.19
C HIS A 304 2.46 7.41 -3.20
N LEU A 305 1.15 7.46 -2.93
CA LEU A 305 0.45 6.47 -2.11
C LEU A 305 0.55 5.06 -2.73
N LYS A 306 0.38 4.94 -4.05
CA LYS A 306 0.58 3.67 -4.76
C LYS A 306 2.02 3.15 -4.65
N ALA A 307 3.01 4.05 -4.69
CA ALA A 307 4.41 3.67 -4.51
C ALA A 307 4.61 3.00 -3.14
N TYR A 308 4.04 3.57 -2.08
CA TYR A 308 4.06 2.97 -0.75
C TYR A 308 3.30 1.64 -0.68
N ALA A 309 2.09 1.59 -1.25
CA ALA A 309 1.17 0.48 -1.03
C ALA A 309 1.33 -0.72 -1.98
N SER A 310 1.99 -0.54 -3.13
CA SER A 310 2.00 -1.56 -4.18
C SER A 310 3.25 -1.53 -5.06
N THR A 311 3.56 -2.68 -5.65
CA THR A 311 4.58 -2.86 -6.70
C THR A 311 3.99 -2.84 -8.13
N GLU A 312 2.67 -2.74 -8.28
CA GLU A 312 1.99 -2.68 -9.59
C GLU A 312 2.34 -1.42 -10.38
N SER A 313 2.54 -1.55 -11.70
CA SER A 313 2.82 -0.40 -12.56
C SER A 313 1.73 0.68 -12.48
N LEU A 314 2.14 1.94 -12.64
CA LEU A 314 1.22 3.07 -12.80
C LEU A 314 0.39 2.90 -14.07
N LYS A 315 -0.87 3.34 -14.03
CA LYS A 315 -1.77 3.33 -15.21
C LYS A 315 -1.59 4.60 -16.03
N ASN A 316 -1.35 5.73 -15.37
CA ASN A 316 -1.04 7.00 -16.00
C ASN A 316 0.48 7.26 -16.04
N PRO A 317 0.96 8.18 -16.90
CA PRO A 317 2.34 8.68 -16.84
C PRO A 317 2.70 9.16 -15.43
N CYS A 318 3.93 8.89 -15.01
CA CYS A 318 4.43 9.29 -13.70
C CYS A 318 4.59 10.81 -13.61
N ILE A 319 3.80 11.45 -12.75
CA ILE A 319 3.85 12.88 -12.43
C ILE A 319 4.54 13.10 -11.08
N ASP A 320 4.51 12.11 -10.18
CA ASP A 320 5.20 12.16 -8.90
C ASP A 320 6.74 12.20 -9.08
N PRO A 321 7.40 13.35 -8.83
CA PRO A 321 8.85 13.48 -9.00
C PRO A 321 9.65 12.72 -7.94
N ARG A 322 8.99 12.25 -6.87
CA ARG A 322 9.58 11.51 -5.76
C ARG A 322 9.30 10.02 -5.81
N PHE A 323 8.57 9.55 -6.82
CA PHE A 323 8.18 8.14 -6.97
C PHE A 323 9.38 7.19 -6.86
N LYS A 324 10.50 7.57 -7.49
CA LYS A 324 11.77 6.82 -7.50
C LYS A 324 12.44 6.67 -6.14
N TYR A 325 12.11 7.51 -5.16
CA TYR A 325 12.72 7.47 -3.83
C TYR A 325 12.01 6.53 -2.86
N VAL A 326 10.80 6.08 -3.21
CA VAL A 326 10.02 5.17 -2.37
C VAL A 326 10.47 3.73 -2.63
N THR A 327 10.82 2.99 -1.58
CA THR A 327 10.89 1.52 -1.71
C THR A 327 9.47 1.01 -1.95
N ARG A 328 9.20 0.50 -3.14
CA ARG A 328 7.83 0.17 -3.53
C ARG A 328 7.22 -0.94 -2.69
N GLY A 329 5.95 -0.80 -2.31
CA GLY A 329 5.21 -1.79 -1.51
C GLY A 329 5.62 -1.87 -0.03
N CYS A 330 6.30 -0.85 0.50
CA CYS A 330 6.76 -0.85 1.89
C CYS A 330 5.72 -0.44 2.94
N ALA A 331 4.53 0.00 2.54
CA ALA A 331 3.43 0.36 3.44
C ALA A 331 2.07 0.08 2.78
N GLU A 332 1.59 -1.17 2.88
CA GLU A 332 0.30 -1.60 2.28
C GLU A 332 -0.92 -0.92 2.95
N TYR A 333 -0.81 -0.60 4.24
CA TYR A 333 -1.91 -0.07 5.06
C TYR A 333 -1.68 1.41 5.44
N VAL A 334 -2.76 2.16 5.67
CA VAL A 334 -2.71 3.58 6.06
C VAL A 334 -1.95 3.77 7.36
N GLU A 335 -2.14 2.85 8.30
CA GLU A 335 -1.46 2.78 9.60
C GLU A 335 0.06 2.80 9.43
N TRP A 336 0.58 2.15 8.38
CA TRP A 336 2.00 2.05 8.06
C TRP A 336 2.55 3.23 7.24
N LEU A 337 1.74 4.25 6.96
CA LEU A 337 2.27 5.53 6.46
C LEU A 337 3.04 6.29 7.56
N GLY A 338 2.82 5.95 8.84
CA GLY A 338 3.67 6.40 9.94
C GLY A 338 4.89 5.48 10.09
N GLN A 339 6.10 6.04 10.03
CA GLN A 339 7.34 5.26 10.15
C GLN A 339 7.49 4.59 11.52
N GLN A 340 6.82 5.08 12.56
CA GLN A 340 6.91 4.44 13.88
C GLN A 340 6.02 3.21 13.99
N GLU A 341 4.90 3.21 13.28
CA GLU A 341 3.91 2.13 13.25
C GLU A 341 4.20 1.11 12.14
N ASN A 342 5.03 1.46 11.17
CA ASN A 342 5.48 0.52 10.14
C ASN A 342 6.59 -0.39 10.68
N PRO A 343 6.44 -1.73 10.59
CA PRO A 343 7.46 -2.69 11.02
C PRO A 343 8.85 -2.48 10.39
N ASP A 344 8.87 -1.99 9.14
CA ASP A 344 10.10 -1.74 8.38
C ASP A 344 10.66 -0.32 8.61
N ARG A 345 10.04 0.47 9.50
CA ARG A 345 10.37 1.88 9.77
C ARG A 345 10.35 2.78 8.53
N LYS A 346 9.62 2.36 7.50
CA LYS A 346 9.37 3.12 6.27
C LYS A 346 7.98 3.76 6.34
N GLY A 347 7.72 4.77 5.53
CA GLY A 347 6.43 5.46 5.55
C GLY A 347 6.56 6.92 5.18
N TRP A 348 5.41 7.54 4.93
CA TRP A 348 5.28 8.92 4.52
C TRP A 348 5.82 9.90 5.56
N ALA A 349 5.51 9.69 6.84
CA ALA A 349 5.85 10.63 7.91
C ALA A 349 6.71 9.96 9.00
N ALA A 350 7.71 10.68 9.49
CA ALA A 350 8.60 10.22 10.57
C ALA A 350 7.94 10.23 11.96
N GLY A 351 6.89 11.04 12.14
CA GLY A 351 6.18 11.16 13.42
C GLY A 351 5.24 10.00 13.70
N ALA A 352 5.03 9.70 14.99
CA ALA A 352 4.08 8.70 15.44
C ALA A 352 2.62 9.10 15.15
N GLY A 353 1.77 8.09 15.00
CA GLY A 353 0.32 8.21 14.87
C GLY A 353 -0.15 8.84 13.56
N TYR A 354 0.69 8.91 12.54
CA TYR A 354 0.34 9.56 11.27
C TYR A 354 -0.85 8.87 10.59
N GLY A 355 -0.78 7.56 10.40
CA GLY A 355 -1.89 6.78 9.83
C GLY A 355 -3.18 6.92 10.63
N ALA A 356 -3.10 6.87 11.97
CA ALA A 356 -4.25 7.04 12.85
C ALA A 356 -4.96 8.39 12.69
N LYS A 357 -4.21 9.48 12.44
CA LYS A 357 -4.79 10.81 12.17
C LYS A 357 -5.55 10.83 10.84
N ILE A 358 -5.00 10.22 9.79
CA ILE A 358 -5.68 10.08 8.50
C ILE A 358 -6.98 9.28 8.68
N LEU A 359 -6.92 8.17 9.40
CA LEU A 359 -8.08 7.31 9.65
C LEU A 359 -9.14 8.00 10.50
N SER A 360 -8.76 8.85 11.46
CA SER A 360 -9.71 9.66 12.24
C SER A 360 -10.49 10.63 11.34
N ILE A 361 -9.80 11.29 10.40
CA ILE A 361 -10.43 12.17 9.41
C ILE A 361 -11.34 11.36 8.50
N LEU A 362 -10.83 10.25 7.94
CA LEU A 362 -11.60 9.37 7.06
C LEU A 362 -12.85 8.83 7.74
N LYS A 363 -12.72 8.36 9.00
CA LYS A 363 -13.84 7.91 9.81
C LYS A 363 -14.87 9.03 9.98
N THR A 364 -14.43 10.25 10.28
CA THR A 364 -15.35 11.40 10.38
C THR A 364 -16.08 11.65 9.05
N ILE A 365 -15.39 11.50 7.91
CA ILE A 365 -16.02 11.65 6.58
C ILE A 365 -17.06 10.55 6.35
N THR A 366 -16.75 9.30 6.68
CA THR A 366 -17.64 8.15 6.44
C THR A 366 -18.78 8.06 7.45
N ASP A 367 -18.56 8.53 8.68
CA ASP A 367 -19.54 8.63 9.77
C ASP A 367 -20.43 9.86 9.64
N ILE A 368 -20.23 10.69 8.61
CA ILE A 368 -21.32 11.55 8.13
C ILE A 368 -22.35 10.56 7.58
N SER A 369 -23.18 10.07 8.51
CA SER A 369 -24.44 9.37 8.30
C SER A 369 -25.05 10.16 7.19
N GLY A 370 -25.10 9.55 6.00
CA GLY A 370 -25.48 10.22 4.76
C GLY A 370 -26.64 11.10 5.13
N GLY A 371 -26.34 12.39 5.26
CA GLY A 371 -27.22 13.31 5.91
C GLY A 371 -28.35 13.38 4.95
N ILE A 372 -29.39 12.59 5.21
CA ILE A 372 -30.70 12.78 4.69
C ILE A 372 -31.18 14.07 5.41
N SER A 373 -30.55 15.22 5.10
CA SER A 373 -31.37 16.22 4.44
C SER A 373 -31.87 15.45 3.26
N SER A 374 -33.16 15.08 3.31
CA SER A 374 -33.83 14.35 2.24
C SER A 374 -33.06 14.57 0.96
N SER A 375 -32.44 13.52 0.41
CA SER A 375 -32.53 13.46 -1.03
C SER A 375 -34.04 13.50 -1.24
N THR A 376 -34.60 14.70 -1.40
CA THR A 376 -35.70 14.83 -2.32
C THR A 376 -35.15 14.09 -3.51
N GLU A 377 -35.77 12.97 -3.83
CA GLU A 377 -35.45 12.27 -5.05
C GLU A 377 -35.45 13.34 -6.12
N VAL A 378 -34.29 13.84 -6.55
CA VAL A 378 -34.28 15.00 -7.43
C VAL A 378 -34.76 14.48 -8.76
N TRP A 379 -36.05 14.64 -8.99
CA TRP A 379 -36.71 14.21 -10.20
C TRP A 379 -36.49 15.27 -11.25
N TYR A 380 -35.64 14.96 -12.21
CA TYR A 380 -35.51 15.75 -13.42
C TYR A 380 -36.70 15.49 -14.33
N ARG A 381 -37.57 16.48 -14.51
CA ARG A 381 -38.76 16.37 -15.37
C ARG A 381 -38.41 16.87 -16.77
N VAL A 382 -38.73 16.08 -17.79
CA VAL A 382 -38.54 16.46 -19.19
C VAL A 382 -39.88 16.92 -19.77
N ARG A 383 -40.05 18.22 -20.01
CA ARG A 383 -41.30 18.86 -20.46
C ARG A 383 -41.03 19.96 -21.51
N LYS A 384 -42.04 20.43 -22.23
CA LYS A 384 -41.90 21.61 -23.11
C LYS A 384 -41.73 22.89 -22.29
N THR A 385 -42.58 23.05 -21.27
CA THR A 385 -42.48 24.09 -20.25
C THR A 385 -42.79 23.48 -18.89
N TRP A 386 -42.40 24.14 -17.79
CA TRP A 386 -42.71 23.62 -16.45
C TRP A 386 -44.23 23.51 -16.20
N ALA A 387 -44.99 24.52 -16.64
CA ALA A 387 -46.44 24.61 -16.49
C ALA A 387 -47.20 23.56 -17.33
N ASP A 388 -46.64 23.11 -18.45
CA ASP A 388 -47.23 22.09 -19.32
C ASP A 388 -46.90 20.67 -18.81
N ALA A 389 -47.56 20.27 -17.72
CA ALA A 389 -47.38 18.95 -17.11
C ALA A 389 -47.79 17.79 -18.04
N ALA A 390 -48.76 18.02 -18.94
CA ALA A 390 -49.24 17.03 -19.90
C ALA A 390 -48.17 16.68 -20.96
N SER A 391 -47.25 17.59 -21.25
CA SER A 391 -46.15 17.31 -22.18
C SER A 391 -45.12 16.31 -21.68
N GLN A 392 -45.10 15.96 -20.39
CA GLN A 392 -43.99 15.23 -19.75
C GLN A 392 -43.60 13.94 -20.47
N LYS A 393 -42.34 13.86 -20.90
CA LYS A 393 -41.74 12.70 -21.58
C LYS A 393 -41.10 11.70 -20.65
N GLY A 394 -40.64 12.18 -19.49
CA GLY A 394 -40.01 11.33 -18.50
C GLY A 394 -39.69 12.08 -17.22
N ALA A 395 -39.40 11.30 -16.20
CA ALA A 395 -38.91 11.75 -14.92
C ALA A 395 -37.75 10.84 -14.54
N PHE A 396 -36.61 11.43 -14.19
CA PHE A 396 -35.38 10.68 -14.00
C PHE A 396 -34.67 11.12 -12.73
N HIS A 397 -34.04 10.17 -12.04
CA HIS A 397 -33.10 10.47 -10.95
C HIS A 397 -31.69 10.82 -11.46
N SER A 398 -31.43 10.67 -12.77
CA SER A 398 -30.14 10.98 -13.40
C SER A 398 -30.32 12.13 -14.38
N LEU A 399 -29.56 13.21 -14.16
CA LEU A 399 -29.57 14.40 -15.03
C LEU A 399 -29.16 14.04 -16.46
N ASP A 400 -28.20 13.13 -16.64
CA ASP A 400 -27.73 12.72 -17.95
C ASP A 400 -28.80 11.92 -18.72
N ASN A 401 -29.56 11.08 -18.02
CA ASN A 401 -30.72 10.38 -18.61
C ASN A 401 -31.83 11.38 -19.00
N ALA A 402 -32.06 12.41 -18.17
CA ALA A 402 -33.03 13.45 -18.47
C ALA A 402 -32.60 14.31 -19.67
N LYS A 403 -31.31 14.68 -19.77
CA LYS A 403 -30.75 15.39 -20.93
C LYS A 403 -30.92 14.58 -22.20
N ARG A 404 -30.58 13.29 -22.18
CA ARG A 404 -30.79 12.39 -23.33
C ARG A 404 -32.26 12.32 -23.74
N CYS A 405 -33.18 12.20 -22.78
CA CYS A 405 -34.62 12.22 -23.08
C CYS A 405 -35.06 13.57 -23.67
N ALA A 406 -34.52 14.70 -23.19
CA ALA A 406 -34.78 16.00 -23.78
C ALA A 406 -34.22 16.11 -25.21
N ASP A 407 -33.03 15.58 -25.48
CA ASP A 407 -32.40 15.58 -26.80
C ASP A 407 -33.15 14.69 -27.82
N GLU A 408 -33.72 13.58 -27.36
CA GLU A 408 -34.60 12.71 -28.16
C GLU A 408 -35.96 13.38 -28.48
N ASN A 409 -36.32 14.46 -27.78
CA ASN A 409 -37.58 15.17 -27.94
C ASN A 409 -37.31 16.66 -28.16
N ALA A 410 -37.03 17.06 -29.40
CA ALA A 410 -36.73 18.45 -29.73
C ALA A 410 -37.77 19.45 -29.18
N GLY A 411 -37.29 20.55 -28.59
CA GLY A 411 -38.14 21.57 -27.96
C GLY A 411 -38.56 21.24 -26.53
N TYR A 412 -37.93 20.23 -25.90
CA TYR A 412 -38.12 19.89 -24.50
C TYR A 412 -36.96 20.38 -23.63
N SER A 413 -37.25 20.69 -22.38
CA SER A 413 -36.28 21.08 -21.37
C SER A 413 -36.33 20.14 -20.18
N VAL A 414 -35.19 20.00 -19.51
CA VAL A 414 -35.03 19.35 -18.22
C VAL A 414 -35.22 20.40 -17.14
N PHE A 415 -36.17 20.14 -16.24
CA PHE A 415 -36.46 20.97 -15.08
C PHE A 415 -36.08 20.26 -13.79
N ASP A 416 -35.62 21.00 -12.79
CA ASP A 416 -35.59 20.51 -11.41
C ASP A 416 -36.99 20.53 -10.76
N GLU A 417 -37.09 20.08 -9.51
CA GLU A 417 -38.35 20.01 -8.76
C GLU A 417 -38.99 21.37 -8.48
N SER A 418 -38.21 22.46 -8.57
CA SER A 418 -38.70 23.83 -8.43
C SER A 418 -39.21 24.42 -9.76
N GLY A 419 -39.04 23.69 -10.86
CA GLY A 419 -39.38 24.17 -12.20
C GLY A 419 -38.33 25.06 -12.84
N LYS A 420 -37.09 25.07 -12.31
CA LYS A 420 -35.97 25.77 -12.93
C LYS A 420 -35.45 24.95 -14.11
N VAL A 421 -35.28 25.61 -15.26
CA VAL A 421 -34.66 25.01 -16.43
C VAL A 421 -33.19 24.73 -16.14
N LEU A 422 -32.79 23.46 -16.22
CA LEU A 422 -31.41 23.01 -16.08
C LEU A 422 -30.74 22.73 -17.43
N TYR A 423 -31.55 22.36 -18.42
CA TYR A 423 -31.10 22.08 -19.77
C TYR A 423 -32.28 22.27 -20.70
N THR A 424 -32.06 22.91 -21.85
CA THR A 424 -33.05 22.93 -22.94
C THR A 424 -32.40 22.19 -24.07
N SER A 425 -33.07 21.14 -24.58
CA SER A 425 -32.58 20.53 -25.81
C SER A 425 -32.57 21.63 -26.86
N GLN A 426 -31.39 21.86 -27.44
CA GLN A 426 -31.30 22.75 -28.58
C GLN A 426 -32.35 22.26 -29.58
N ALA A 427 -33.05 23.19 -30.24
CA ALA A 427 -33.96 22.84 -31.32
C ALA A 427 -33.19 21.90 -32.24
N GLY A 428 -33.53 20.61 -32.16
CA GLY A 428 -32.75 19.57 -32.80
C GLY A 428 -32.56 19.98 -34.24
N LEU A 429 -31.32 19.88 -34.73
CA LEU A 429 -31.01 20.18 -36.11
C LEU A 429 -32.11 19.57 -36.99
N THR A 430 -32.91 20.42 -37.65
CA THR A 430 -33.96 19.91 -38.55
C THR A 430 -33.24 19.10 -39.61
N PRO A 431 -33.52 17.78 -39.72
CA PRO A 431 -32.75 16.96 -40.61
C PRO A 431 -32.78 17.52 -42.02
N TYR A 432 -31.62 17.63 -42.65
CA TYR A 432 -31.50 18.20 -43.98
C TYR A 432 -30.70 17.28 -44.87
N LEU A 433 -30.83 17.49 -46.17
CA LEU A 433 -30.19 16.66 -47.18
C LEU A 433 -28.83 17.26 -47.56
N VAL A 434 -27.83 16.38 -47.65
CA VAL A 434 -26.49 16.71 -48.10
C VAL A 434 -26.15 15.83 -49.30
N LYS A 435 -25.82 16.46 -50.42
CA LYS A 435 -25.28 15.80 -51.60
C LYS A 435 -23.77 15.64 -51.45
N VAL A 436 -23.30 14.40 -51.33
CA VAL A 436 -21.88 14.04 -51.35
C VAL A 436 -21.49 13.69 -52.79
N SER A 437 -20.42 14.30 -53.28
CA SER A 437 -19.97 14.15 -54.69
C SER A 437 -18.75 13.24 -54.85
N ILE A 438 -18.16 12.76 -53.74
CA ILE A 438 -17.01 11.84 -53.76
C ILE A 438 -17.45 10.41 -53.40
N SER A 439 -16.80 9.40 -53.99
CA SER A 439 -17.17 7.99 -53.84
C SER A 439 -16.66 7.35 -52.54
N ASP A 440 -15.64 7.93 -51.92
CA ASP A 440 -14.85 7.34 -50.84
C ASP A 440 -14.83 8.20 -49.56
N LEU A 441 -15.90 8.97 -49.31
CA LEU A 441 -16.06 9.71 -48.05
C LEU A 441 -16.21 8.72 -46.88
N ASN A 442 -15.21 8.70 -46.01
CA ASN A 442 -15.15 7.78 -44.87
C ASN A 442 -16.25 8.08 -43.84
N ILE A 443 -16.94 7.04 -43.40
CA ILE A 443 -17.85 7.11 -42.25
C ILE A 443 -17.06 6.79 -40.98
N ARG A 444 -17.20 7.62 -39.94
CA ARG A 444 -16.43 7.51 -38.68
C ARG A 444 -17.32 7.31 -37.47
N LYS A 445 -16.78 6.63 -36.45
CA LYS A 445 -17.48 6.34 -35.18
C LYS A 445 -17.70 7.55 -34.28
N GLY A 446 -17.19 8.72 -34.66
CA GLY A 446 -17.36 9.98 -33.96
C GLY A 446 -16.97 11.17 -34.84
N PRO A 447 -17.28 12.40 -34.42
CA PRO A 447 -17.02 13.61 -35.20
C PRO A 447 -15.55 14.00 -35.12
N GLY A 448 -14.74 13.45 -36.03
CA GLY A 448 -13.33 13.78 -36.12
C GLY A 448 -12.46 12.70 -36.75
N THR A 449 -11.35 13.12 -37.36
CA THR A 449 -10.33 12.24 -37.95
C THR A 449 -9.59 11.39 -36.92
N ASN A 450 -9.63 11.77 -35.65
CA ASN A 450 -9.14 11.01 -34.50
C ASN A 450 -10.06 9.84 -34.10
N TYR A 451 -11.29 9.77 -34.61
CA TYR A 451 -12.17 8.63 -34.40
C TYR A 451 -11.94 7.54 -35.46
N ALA A 452 -12.09 6.29 -35.02
CA ALA A 452 -11.96 5.12 -35.89
C ALA A 452 -12.95 5.17 -37.05
N LYS A 453 -12.51 4.72 -38.23
CA LYS A 453 -13.38 4.49 -39.38
C LYS A 453 -14.31 3.31 -39.09
N THR A 454 -15.51 3.31 -39.66
CA THR A 454 -16.42 2.15 -39.59
C THR A 454 -16.03 1.04 -40.57
N GLY A 455 -15.10 1.33 -41.49
CA GLY A 455 -14.77 0.47 -42.63
C GLY A 455 -15.70 0.66 -43.84
N LYS A 456 -16.67 1.58 -43.75
CA LYS A 456 -17.60 1.92 -44.83
C LYS A 456 -17.39 3.35 -45.35
N TYR A 457 -17.81 3.57 -46.58
CA TYR A 457 -17.87 4.87 -47.24
C TYR A 457 -19.32 5.24 -47.53
N THR A 458 -19.64 6.53 -47.67
CA THR A 458 -20.99 6.95 -48.08
C THR A 458 -21.29 6.60 -49.53
N GLY A 459 -20.30 6.72 -50.41
CA GLY A 459 -20.54 6.82 -51.85
C GLY A 459 -21.05 8.20 -52.27
N GLN A 460 -21.19 8.38 -53.58
CA GLN A 460 -21.87 9.54 -54.15
C GLN A 460 -23.39 9.41 -53.94
N GLY A 461 -24.05 10.47 -53.52
CA GLY A 461 -25.48 10.41 -53.25
C GLY A 461 -25.98 11.55 -52.37
N VAL A 462 -27.25 11.48 -52.00
CA VAL A 462 -27.90 12.43 -51.09
C VAL A 462 -28.20 11.73 -49.78
N PHE A 463 -27.75 12.31 -48.67
CA PHE A 463 -27.82 11.72 -47.34
C PHE A 463 -28.54 12.67 -46.37
N THR A 464 -29.33 12.12 -45.46
CA THR A 464 -29.97 12.89 -44.40
C THR A 464 -29.03 13.04 -43.21
N ILE A 465 -28.72 14.29 -42.87
CA ILE A 465 -27.97 14.66 -41.67
C ILE A 465 -28.96 14.95 -40.55
N VAL A 466 -28.76 14.33 -39.39
CA VAL A 466 -29.67 14.44 -38.22
C VAL A 466 -29.02 15.11 -37.02
N ASP A 467 -27.71 15.35 -37.07
CA ASP A 467 -26.97 16.06 -36.04
C ASP A 467 -25.66 16.62 -36.60
N GLU A 468 -25.10 17.62 -35.93
CA GLU A 468 -23.83 18.23 -36.27
C GLU A 468 -22.93 18.46 -35.05
N GLU A 469 -21.64 18.17 -35.18
CA GLU A 469 -20.66 18.42 -34.12
C GLU A 469 -19.36 18.99 -34.70
N ASP A 470 -18.64 19.74 -33.87
CA ASP A 470 -17.29 20.19 -34.18
C ASP A 470 -16.31 19.03 -33.97
N GLY A 471 -15.29 18.92 -34.83
CA GLY A 471 -14.40 17.78 -34.79
C GLY A 471 -13.16 17.92 -35.67
N LYS A 472 -12.05 17.31 -35.24
CA LYS A 472 -10.75 17.45 -35.91
C LYS A 472 -10.82 17.01 -37.38
N GLY A 473 -10.41 17.88 -38.31
CA GLY A 473 -10.22 17.54 -39.72
C GLY A 473 -11.46 17.70 -40.61
N ALA A 474 -12.46 18.47 -40.16
CA ALA A 474 -13.49 19.07 -41.02
C ALA A 474 -13.93 20.42 -40.43
N SER A 475 -14.56 21.29 -41.23
CA SER A 475 -15.21 22.49 -40.69
C SER A 475 -16.41 22.13 -39.80
N LYS A 476 -17.14 21.06 -40.18
CA LYS A 476 -18.24 20.49 -39.40
C LYS A 476 -18.40 19.00 -39.73
N TRP A 477 -18.86 18.22 -38.75
CA TRP A 477 -19.21 16.82 -38.94
C TRP A 477 -20.72 16.64 -38.88
N GLY A 478 -21.27 15.83 -39.78
CA GLY A 478 -22.69 15.50 -39.82
C GLY A 478 -22.94 14.04 -39.51
N LEU A 479 -23.92 13.76 -38.64
CA LEU A 479 -24.37 12.41 -38.31
C LEU A 479 -25.37 11.93 -39.37
N LEU A 480 -25.06 10.82 -40.03
CA LEU A 480 -25.97 10.15 -40.96
C LEU A 480 -27.17 9.58 -40.22
N LYS A 481 -28.39 9.80 -40.75
CA LYS A 481 -29.64 9.26 -40.19
C LYS A 481 -29.60 7.74 -39.93
N SER A 482 -28.97 6.97 -40.80
CA SER A 482 -28.85 5.51 -40.66
C SER A 482 -27.99 5.06 -39.47
N TYR A 483 -27.21 5.97 -38.87
CA TYR A 483 -26.33 5.71 -37.72
C TYR A 483 -26.78 6.45 -36.46
N GLN A 484 -27.96 7.09 -36.47
CA GLN A 484 -28.44 7.92 -35.37
C GLN A 484 -28.52 7.16 -34.04
N LYS A 485 -28.96 5.90 -34.06
CA LYS A 485 -29.19 5.08 -32.86
C LYS A 485 -27.92 4.90 -32.01
N ASN A 486 -26.78 4.65 -32.66
CA ASN A 486 -25.51 4.39 -31.98
C ASN A 486 -24.53 5.59 -32.06
N ARG A 487 -24.93 6.66 -32.77
CA ARG A 487 -24.12 7.86 -33.07
C ARG A 487 -22.72 7.54 -33.62
N ASP A 488 -22.60 6.48 -34.42
CA ASP A 488 -21.32 5.94 -34.89
C ASP A 488 -21.13 6.05 -36.41
N GLY A 489 -21.77 7.02 -37.05
CA GLY A 489 -21.66 7.25 -38.49
C GLY A 489 -21.62 8.71 -38.90
N TRP A 490 -20.50 9.34 -38.59
CA TRP A 490 -20.21 10.74 -38.88
C TRP A 490 -19.43 10.88 -40.18
N ILE A 491 -19.77 11.93 -40.95
CA ILE A 491 -19.08 12.30 -42.18
C ILE A 491 -18.64 13.76 -42.12
N SER A 492 -17.54 14.09 -42.81
CA SER A 492 -17.12 15.47 -42.96
C SER A 492 -18.07 16.20 -43.92
N LEU A 493 -18.67 17.30 -43.46
CA LEU A 493 -19.58 18.10 -44.26
C LEU A 493 -18.86 18.97 -45.29
N ASP A 494 -17.53 19.09 -45.22
CA ASP A 494 -16.72 19.80 -46.22
C ASP A 494 -16.82 19.16 -47.61
N TYR A 495 -17.17 17.87 -47.67
CA TYR A 495 -17.37 17.11 -48.90
C TYR A 495 -18.85 16.99 -49.30
N GLY A 496 -19.73 17.69 -48.57
CA GLY A 496 -21.16 17.66 -48.74
C GLY A 496 -21.74 19.04 -49.07
N LYS A 497 -22.67 19.11 -50.03
CA LYS A 497 -23.43 20.34 -50.28
C LYS A 497 -24.86 20.16 -49.80
N ARG A 498 -25.33 21.05 -48.92
CA ARG A 498 -26.74 21.08 -48.49
C ARG A 498 -27.67 21.29 -49.70
N VAL A 499 -28.76 20.52 -49.76
CA VAL A 499 -29.77 20.53 -50.83
C VAL A 499 -31.11 20.98 -50.29
#